data_AF-A0A7X8A8V0-F1
#
_entry.id   AF-A0A7X8A8V0-F1
#
_cell.length_a   1.000
_cell.length_b   1.000
_cell.length_c   1.000
_cell.angle_alpha   90.00
_cell.angle_beta   90.00
_cell.angle_gamma   90.00
#
_symmetry.space_group_name_H-M   'P 1'
#
loop_
_entity.id
_entity.type
_entity.pdbx_description
1 polymer ?
#
loop_
_entity_poly.entity_id
_entity_poly.type
_entity_poly.pdbx_seq_one_letter_code
_entity_poly.pdbx_strand_id
1 'polypeptide(L)'
;MHRPVMKLSALACCVIPAVLLFLSPAGGAGTTGPGMITINAVQKTFGPVQFDHAKHASLAEGCGQCHHMHNDKMNASCKECHAIDAARFKSSVKQQFLPCSGCHTESAADTPELPGLKVALHKKCFACHIGMGDLGASPKGCTQLCHTPREKG
;
A
#
# COMPACT_ATOMS: atom_id res chain seq x y z
N MET A 1 -12.94 7.07 -91.63
CA MET A 1 -13.94 8.10 -91.22
C MET A 1 -13.54 8.66 -89.86
N HIS A 2 -13.79 9.94 -89.63
CA HIS A 2 -13.08 10.85 -88.73
C HIS A 2 -13.57 10.92 -87.25
N ARG A 3 -12.58 10.97 -86.32
CA ARG A 3 -12.42 11.84 -85.10
C ARG A 3 -13.49 11.76 -83.96
N PRO A 4 -13.28 12.30 -82.73
CA PRO A 4 -12.11 12.96 -82.07
C PRO A 4 -11.73 12.33 -80.69
N VAL A 5 -10.54 12.46 -80.08
CA VAL A 5 -9.79 13.57 -79.41
C VAL A 5 -10.43 14.19 -78.13
N MET A 6 -9.87 13.79 -76.96
CA MET A 6 -9.45 14.54 -75.74
C MET A 6 -10.35 15.62 -75.09
N LYS A 7 -10.55 15.56 -73.75
CA LYS A 7 -10.10 16.57 -72.74
C LYS A 7 -10.71 16.41 -71.33
N LEU A 8 -9.80 16.44 -70.34
CA LEU A 8 -9.77 17.25 -69.09
C LEU A 8 -10.82 17.13 -67.96
N SER A 9 -10.24 17.12 -66.74
CA SER A 9 -10.73 17.66 -65.46
C SER A 9 -11.72 16.87 -64.62
N ALA A 10 -11.24 16.39 -63.47
CA ALA A 10 -11.83 16.72 -62.17
C ALA A 10 -10.80 16.55 -61.05
N LEU A 11 -10.46 17.67 -60.43
CA LEU A 11 -9.68 17.81 -59.21
C LEU A 11 -10.51 17.23 -58.05
N ALA A 12 -10.09 16.12 -57.44
CA ALA A 12 -10.73 15.59 -56.23
C ALA A 12 -9.80 15.78 -55.03
N CYS A 13 -9.95 16.93 -54.40
CA CYS A 13 -9.51 17.20 -53.03
C CYS A 13 -10.36 16.35 -52.09
N CYS A 14 -9.78 15.41 -51.33
CA CYS A 14 -10.40 14.92 -50.11
C CYS A 14 -9.38 14.25 -49.17
N VAL A 15 -8.94 15.05 -48.21
CA VAL A 15 -8.79 14.73 -46.78
C VAL A 15 -8.07 13.44 -46.39
N ILE A 16 -6.84 13.63 -45.90
CA ILE A 16 -6.09 12.70 -45.07
C ILE A 16 -6.77 12.64 -43.69
N PRO A 17 -7.25 11.48 -43.18
CA PRO A 17 -7.44 11.35 -41.75
C PRO A 17 -6.10 10.94 -41.14
N ALA A 18 -5.45 11.92 -40.52
CA ALA A 18 -4.36 11.69 -39.59
C ALA A 18 -4.88 10.78 -38.47
N VAL A 19 -4.49 9.52 -38.49
CA VAL A 19 -4.68 8.59 -37.38
C VAL A 19 -3.79 9.07 -36.25
N LEU A 20 -4.33 9.95 -35.41
CA LEU A 20 -3.72 10.38 -34.16
C LEU A 20 -3.65 9.17 -33.23
N LEU A 21 -2.42 8.67 -33.08
CA LEU A 21 -1.98 7.84 -31.97
C LEU A 21 -2.44 8.46 -30.64
N PHE A 22 -3.53 7.95 -30.08
CA PHE A 22 -3.81 8.13 -28.66
C PHE A 22 -2.95 7.12 -27.88
N LEU A 23 -1.68 7.50 -27.65
CA LEU A 23 -0.93 6.95 -26.52
C LEU A 23 -1.60 7.48 -25.25
N SER A 24 -2.53 6.72 -24.70
CA SER A 24 -3.01 6.96 -23.34
C SER A 24 -1.87 6.58 -22.38
N PRO A 25 -1.33 7.51 -21.56
CA PRO A 25 -0.59 7.10 -20.40
C PRO A 25 -1.59 6.43 -19.46
N ALA A 26 -1.45 5.11 -19.28
CA ALA A 26 -2.08 4.42 -18.17
C ALA A 26 -1.52 5.04 -16.89
N GLY A 27 -2.25 6.02 -16.34
CA GLY A 27 -1.97 6.57 -15.03
C GLY A 27 -2.06 5.45 -14.01
N GLY A 28 -0.90 4.97 -13.57
CA GLY A 28 -0.82 4.02 -12.46
C GLY A 28 -1.47 4.66 -11.23
N ALA A 29 -2.55 4.05 -10.76
CA ALA A 29 -3.20 4.41 -9.51
C ALA A 29 -2.18 4.23 -8.38
N GLY A 30 -1.67 5.35 -7.87
CA GLY A 30 -0.78 5.36 -6.72
C GLY A 30 -1.45 4.69 -5.53
N THR A 31 -0.74 3.78 -4.89
CA THR A 31 -1.15 3.18 -3.61
C THR A 31 -1.42 4.30 -2.61
N THR A 32 -2.63 4.39 -2.10
CA THR A 32 -3.18 5.50 -1.28
C THR A 32 -2.61 5.59 0.15
N GLY A 33 -1.45 5.00 0.41
CA GLY A 33 -0.79 4.99 1.71
C GLY A 33 0.58 5.67 1.71
N PRO A 34 1.17 5.89 2.89
CA PRO A 34 2.55 6.36 3.00
C PRO A 34 3.53 5.41 2.29
N GLY A 35 4.69 5.91 1.91
CA GLY A 35 5.80 5.10 1.38
C GLY A 35 6.54 4.39 2.51
N MET A 36 7.80 4.77 2.72
CA MET A 36 8.57 4.27 3.86
C MET A 36 8.11 4.89 5.18
N ILE A 37 7.91 4.05 6.19
CA ILE A 37 7.60 4.42 7.57
C ILE A 37 8.75 3.93 8.47
N THR A 38 9.22 4.79 9.36
CA THR A 38 10.18 4.41 10.40
C THR A 38 9.43 4.09 11.69
N ILE A 39 9.47 2.84 12.14
CA ILE A 39 8.89 2.43 13.43
C ILE A 39 10.01 2.43 14.47
N ASN A 40 10.03 3.49 15.29
CA ASN A 40 11.06 3.73 16.30
C ASN A 40 10.50 3.82 17.74
N ALA A 41 9.19 3.66 17.93
CA ALA A 41 8.52 3.82 19.22
C ALA A 41 8.95 2.79 20.28
N VAL A 42 9.57 1.68 19.89
CA VAL A 42 10.05 0.60 20.78
C VAL A 42 11.57 0.39 20.68
N GLN A 43 12.32 1.36 20.16
CA GLN A 43 13.76 1.24 19.99
C GLN A 43 14.48 1.22 21.36
N LYS A 44 14.96 0.04 21.76
CA LYS A 44 15.78 -0.13 22.97
C LYS A 44 17.08 -0.83 22.60
N THR A 45 16.97 -2.12 22.29
CA THR A 45 18.09 -3.02 21.95
C THR A 45 18.44 -3.00 20.47
N PHE A 46 17.47 -2.74 19.61
CA PHE A 46 17.62 -2.75 18.15
C PHE A 46 17.35 -1.36 17.58
N GLY A 47 17.87 -1.12 16.36
CA GLY A 47 17.57 0.06 15.57
C GLY A 47 16.09 0.10 15.14
N PRO A 48 15.65 1.20 14.54
CA PRO A 48 14.28 1.32 14.07
C PRO A 48 13.98 0.34 12.93
N VAL A 49 12.72 -0.09 12.84
CA VAL A 49 12.24 -0.90 11.71
C VAL A 49 11.91 0.04 10.56
N GLN A 50 12.49 -0.21 9.39
CA GLN A 50 12.15 0.48 8.15
C GLN A 50 11.04 -0.29 7.44
N PHE A 51 9.82 0.22 7.52
CA PHE A 51 8.63 -0.44 7.00
C PHE A 51 8.19 0.17 5.67
N ASP A 52 8.25 -0.60 4.59
CA ASP A 52 7.74 -0.18 3.28
C ASP A 52 6.23 -0.42 3.19
N HIS A 53 5.42 0.60 3.49
CA HIS A 53 3.98 0.44 3.53
C HIS A 53 3.39 0.09 2.16
N ALA A 54 3.89 0.70 1.08
CA ALA A 54 3.38 0.43 -0.27
C ALA A 54 3.62 -1.03 -0.68
N LYS A 55 4.81 -1.57 -0.39
CA LYS A 55 5.13 -2.98 -0.64
C LYS A 55 4.32 -3.94 0.23
N HIS A 56 4.12 -3.64 1.51
CA HIS A 56 3.33 -4.52 2.37
C HIS A 56 1.84 -4.47 2.00
N ALA A 57 1.31 -3.30 1.65
CA ALA A 57 -0.09 -3.14 1.25
C ALA A 57 -0.41 -3.87 -0.07
N SER A 58 0.56 -4.06 -0.97
CA SER A 58 0.36 -4.82 -2.20
C SER A 58 0.39 -6.34 -2.01
N LEU A 59 1.00 -6.81 -0.92
CA LEU A 59 1.07 -8.23 -0.55
C LEU A 59 -0.04 -8.65 0.41
N ALA A 60 -0.53 -7.73 1.23
CA ALA A 60 -1.63 -7.98 2.16
C ALA A 60 -2.97 -8.12 1.41
N GLU A 61 -3.85 -9.00 1.90
CA GLU A 61 -5.20 -9.18 1.31
C GLU A 61 -6.15 -8.03 1.66
N GLY A 62 -5.77 -7.14 2.58
CA GLY A 62 -6.54 -5.95 2.94
C GLY A 62 -5.94 -5.16 4.10
N CYS A 63 -6.42 -3.93 4.30
CA CYS A 63 -5.91 -3.01 5.32
C CYS A 63 -6.02 -3.57 6.75
N GLY A 64 -7.04 -4.40 7.01
CA GLY A 64 -7.27 -5.08 8.30
C GLY A 64 -6.16 -6.03 8.73
N GLN A 65 -5.36 -6.51 7.77
CA GLN A 65 -4.20 -7.34 8.05
C GLN A 65 -3.08 -6.61 8.79
N CYS A 66 -3.08 -5.26 8.80
CA CYS A 66 -2.18 -4.44 9.62
C CYS A 66 -2.98 -3.61 10.63
N HIS A 67 -4.03 -2.94 10.15
CA HIS A 67 -4.93 -2.12 10.95
C HIS A 67 -6.12 -2.93 11.47
N HIS A 68 -5.93 -3.65 12.58
CA HIS A 68 -7.05 -4.33 13.24
C HIS A 68 -8.14 -3.33 13.68
N MET A 69 -9.40 -3.72 13.51
CA MET A 69 -10.56 -2.88 13.87
C MET A 69 -11.42 -3.61 14.91
N HIS A 70 -11.86 -2.88 15.95
CA HIS A 70 -12.62 -3.47 17.06
C HIS A 70 -14.15 -3.52 16.86
N ASN A 71 -14.65 -3.15 15.68
CA ASN A 71 -16.08 -2.98 15.38
C ASN A 71 -16.59 -3.87 14.24
N ASP A 72 -16.24 -5.17 14.26
CA ASP A 72 -16.70 -6.21 13.31
C ASP A 72 -16.34 -5.99 11.83
N LYS A 73 -15.67 -4.88 11.53
CA LYS A 73 -15.19 -4.47 10.20
C LYS A 73 -13.74 -4.87 9.94
N MET A 74 -13.27 -5.98 10.55
CA MET A 74 -11.90 -6.47 10.39
C MET A 74 -11.50 -6.76 8.93
N ASN A 75 -12.49 -6.89 8.04
CA ASN A 75 -12.32 -7.18 6.62
C ASN A 75 -12.91 -6.08 5.72
N ALA A 76 -12.99 -4.83 6.19
CA ALA A 76 -13.46 -3.73 5.34
C ALA A 76 -12.66 -3.72 4.03
N SER A 77 -13.36 -3.96 2.93
CA SER A 77 -12.79 -4.04 1.59
C SER A 77 -12.25 -2.67 1.17
N CYS A 78 -11.30 -2.66 0.23
CA CYS A 78 -10.78 -1.43 -0.35
C CYS A 78 -11.92 -0.52 -0.83
N LYS A 79 -13.01 -1.11 -1.36
CA LYS A 79 -14.18 -0.38 -1.87
C LYS A 79 -14.97 0.36 -0.78
N GLU A 80 -15.00 -0.14 0.45
CA GLU A 80 -15.75 0.52 1.54
C GLU A 80 -15.09 1.83 1.98
N CYS A 81 -13.77 1.95 1.85
CA CYS A 81 -13.03 3.19 2.10
C CYS A 81 -12.74 4.01 0.84
N HIS A 82 -12.81 3.44 -0.36
CA HIS A 82 -12.58 4.15 -1.63
C HIS A 82 -13.87 4.57 -2.35
N ALA A 83 -15.05 4.22 -1.85
CA ALA A 83 -16.34 4.73 -2.32
C ALA A 83 -16.70 6.12 -1.74
N ILE A 84 -15.86 6.66 -0.84
CA ILE A 84 -16.02 8.00 -0.27
C ILE A 84 -15.13 8.99 -1.01
N ASP A 85 -15.49 10.27 -0.98
CA ASP A 85 -14.70 11.31 -1.63
C ASP A 85 -13.29 11.45 -1.01
N ALA A 86 -12.35 12.00 -1.78
CA ALA A 86 -10.94 12.09 -1.38
C ALA A 86 -10.70 12.91 -0.10
N ALA A 87 -11.52 13.94 0.17
CA ALA A 87 -11.39 14.74 1.38
C ALA A 87 -11.87 13.95 2.61
N ARG A 88 -12.96 13.20 2.46
CA ARG A 88 -13.51 12.30 3.48
C ARG A 88 -12.60 11.10 3.71
N PHE A 89 -11.98 10.53 2.67
CA PHE A 89 -10.92 9.51 2.81
C PHE A 89 -9.74 10.06 3.61
N LYS A 90 -9.22 11.24 3.26
CA LYS A 90 -8.10 11.88 3.98
C LYS A 90 -8.43 12.18 5.45
N SER A 91 -9.69 12.47 5.77
CA SER A 91 -10.16 12.65 7.14
C SER A 91 -10.36 11.32 7.86
N SER A 92 -10.90 10.31 7.15
CA SER A 92 -11.19 9.00 7.73
C SER A 92 -9.90 8.24 8.05
N VAL A 93 -8.87 8.27 7.21
CA VAL A 93 -7.56 7.65 7.53
C VAL A 93 -6.90 8.26 8.77
N LYS A 94 -7.10 9.56 9.02
CA LYS A 94 -6.57 10.23 10.23
C LYS A 94 -7.32 9.84 11.50
N GLN A 95 -8.57 9.42 11.38
CA GLN A 95 -9.46 9.13 12.51
C GLN A 95 -9.68 7.62 12.70
N GLN A 96 -9.47 6.79 11.67
CA GLN A 96 -9.75 5.36 11.65
C GLN A 96 -8.51 4.48 11.87
N PHE A 97 -7.30 5.00 11.61
CA PHE A 97 -6.05 4.25 11.76
C PHE A 97 -5.16 4.91 12.80
N LEU A 98 -5.51 4.72 14.08
CA LEU A 98 -4.66 5.11 15.20
C LEU A 98 -3.35 4.30 15.15
N PRO A 99 -2.18 4.91 15.42
CA PRO A 99 -0.95 4.13 15.55
C PRO A 99 -1.10 3.11 16.69
N CYS A 100 -0.42 1.98 16.57
CA CYS A 100 -0.46 0.92 17.58
C CYS A 100 -0.15 1.47 18.99
N SER A 101 0.76 2.44 19.07
CA SER A 101 1.17 3.12 20.31
C SER A 101 0.08 3.96 20.97
N GLY A 102 -1.02 4.25 20.28
CA GLY A 102 -2.17 4.96 20.85
C GLY A 102 -2.92 4.14 21.90
N CYS A 103 -2.86 2.80 21.80
CA CYS A 103 -3.49 1.89 22.77
C CYS A 103 -2.47 0.91 23.39
N HIS A 104 -1.53 0.41 22.60
CA HIS A 104 -0.46 -0.45 23.09
C HIS A 104 0.70 0.42 23.55
N THR A 105 0.73 0.79 24.82
CA THR A 105 1.83 1.58 25.39
C THR A 105 2.91 0.66 25.97
N GLU A 106 4.08 1.22 26.31
CA GLU A 106 5.09 0.47 27.07
C GLU A 106 4.65 0.14 28.50
N SER A 107 3.73 0.94 29.06
CA SER A 107 3.18 0.80 30.40
C SER A 107 1.90 -0.03 30.46
N ALA A 108 1.39 -0.51 29.32
CA ALA A 108 0.23 -1.39 29.30
C ALA A 108 0.57 -2.67 30.07
N ALA A 109 -0.39 -3.18 30.84
CA ALA A 109 -0.26 -4.51 31.44
C ALA A 109 -0.06 -5.51 30.31
N ASP A 110 0.96 -6.36 30.38
CA ASP A 110 1.24 -7.35 29.33
C ASP A 110 0.24 -8.52 29.43
N THR A 111 -1.02 -8.23 29.13
CA THR A 111 -2.09 -9.22 29.09
C THR A 111 -2.29 -9.73 27.67
N PRO A 112 -2.86 -10.93 27.50
CA PRO A 112 -3.20 -11.44 26.18
C PRO A 112 -4.08 -10.49 25.36
N GLU A 113 -4.99 -9.77 26.02
CA GLU A 113 -5.98 -8.88 25.41
C GLU A 113 -5.41 -7.50 25.03
N LEU A 114 -4.46 -6.97 25.80
CA LEU A 114 -3.83 -5.67 25.55
C LEU A 114 -2.31 -5.73 25.76
N PRO A 115 -1.58 -6.45 24.89
CA PRO A 115 -0.13 -6.58 25.04
C PRO A 115 0.57 -5.23 24.88
N GLY A 116 1.76 -5.11 25.47
CA GLY A 116 2.60 -3.92 25.26
C GLY A 116 2.99 -3.73 23.79
N LEU A 117 3.37 -2.50 23.41
CA LEU A 117 3.65 -2.11 22.01
C LEU A 117 4.56 -3.08 21.25
N LYS A 118 5.66 -3.49 21.88
CA LYS A 118 6.63 -4.42 21.29
C LYS A 118 5.98 -5.76 20.94
N VAL A 119 5.20 -6.31 21.85
CA VAL A 119 4.54 -7.60 21.68
C VAL A 119 3.44 -7.50 20.63
N ALA A 120 2.67 -6.41 20.62
CA ALA A 120 1.64 -6.15 19.61
C ALA A 120 2.22 -6.10 18.19
N LEU A 121 3.30 -5.35 17.99
CA LEU A 121 4.00 -5.27 16.70
C LEU A 121 4.51 -6.64 16.23
N HIS A 122 5.21 -7.36 17.11
CA HIS A 122 5.70 -8.70 16.78
C HIS A 122 4.58 -9.68 16.42
N LYS A 123 3.49 -9.74 17.21
CA LYS A 123 2.35 -10.60 16.90
C LYS A 123 1.79 -10.30 15.50
N LYS A 124 1.65 -9.03 15.13
CA LYS A 124 1.06 -8.63 13.85
C LYS A 124 1.97 -8.93 12.66
N CYS A 125 3.26 -8.56 12.75
CA CYS A 125 4.23 -8.85 11.70
C CYS A 125 4.43 -10.36 11.53
N PHE A 126 4.64 -11.08 12.64
CA PHE A 126 4.94 -12.51 12.59
C PHE A 126 3.78 -13.34 12.05
N ALA A 127 2.54 -12.95 12.31
CA ALA A 127 1.38 -13.70 11.79
C ALA A 127 1.42 -13.88 10.27
N CYS A 128 1.66 -12.79 9.51
CA CYS A 128 1.73 -12.85 8.05
C CYS A 128 3.02 -13.51 7.58
N HIS A 129 4.16 -13.08 8.12
CA HIS A 129 5.49 -13.60 7.75
C HIS A 129 5.63 -15.12 7.98
N ILE A 130 5.15 -15.63 9.12
CA ILE A 130 5.09 -17.08 9.38
C ILE A 130 4.17 -17.77 8.35
N GLY A 131 3.03 -17.16 8.03
CA GLY A 131 2.12 -17.66 6.99
C GLY A 131 2.75 -17.70 5.58
N MET A 132 3.65 -16.76 5.28
CA MET A 132 4.43 -16.73 4.04
C MET A 132 5.63 -17.69 4.05
N GLY A 133 5.98 -18.24 5.22
CA GLY A 133 7.10 -19.16 5.40
C GLY A 133 8.47 -18.49 5.51
N ASP A 134 8.56 -17.16 5.59
CA ASP A 134 9.84 -16.45 5.60
C ASP A 134 10.50 -16.35 7.00
N LEU A 135 9.72 -16.55 8.07
CA LEU A 135 10.21 -16.62 9.46
C LEU A 135 10.30 -18.04 10.02
N GLY A 136 9.80 -19.05 9.30
CA GLY A 136 9.64 -20.42 9.81
C GLY A 136 8.64 -20.51 10.97
N ALA A 137 8.67 -21.61 11.73
CA ALA A 137 7.69 -21.88 12.81
C ALA A 137 7.90 -21.04 14.09
N SER A 138 9.06 -20.39 14.24
CA SER A 138 9.37 -19.48 15.35
C SER A 138 10.39 -18.46 14.85
N PRO A 139 10.20 -17.16 15.14
CA PRO A 139 11.05 -16.11 14.60
C PRO A 139 12.49 -16.30 15.07
N LYS A 140 13.34 -16.76 14.17
CA LYS A 140 14.80 -16.75 14.28
C LYS A 140 15.33 -15.60 13.43
N GLY A 141 16.49 -15.06 13.80
CA GLY A 141 17.08 -13.98 13.01
C GLY A 141 16.43 -12.62 13.25
N CYS A 142 16.38 -12.18 14.51
CA CYS A 142 15.88 -10.85 14.92
C CYS A 142 16.42 -9.71 14.04
N THR A 143 17.64 -9.89 13.52
CA THR A 143 18.36 -8.88 12.74
C THR A 143 18.36 -9.09 11.23
N GLN A 144 17.68 -10.12 10.75
CA GLN A 144 17.78 -10.53 9.36
C GLN A 144 16.72 -9.89 8.47
N LEU A 145 15.54 -9.58 9.03
CA LEU A 145 14.38 -9.15 8.24
C LEU A 145 13.79 -7.81 8.69
N CYS A 146 13.70 -7.56 10.00
CA CYS A 146 12.90 -6.44 10.51
C CYS A 146 13.73 -5.25 11.01
N HIS A 147 14.74 -5.48 11.86
CA HIS A 147 15.48 -4.39 12.51
C HIS A 147 16.94 -4.76 12.73
N THR A 148 17.87 -3.83 12.56
CA THR A 148 19.31 -4.09 12.79
C THR A 148 19.69 -3.99 14.27
N PRO A 149 20.82 -4.56 14.73
CA PRO A 149 21.38 -4.24 16.03
C PRO A 149 21.56 -2.73 16.17
N ARG A 150 21.29 -2.19 17.35
CA ARG A 150 21.62 -0.78 17.60
C ARG A 150 23.13 -0.62 17.62
N GLU A 151 23.65 0.35 16.89
CA GLU A 151 25.07 0.70 16.97
C GLU A 151 25.40 1.13 18.41
N LYS A 152 26.51 0.61 18.94
CA LYS A 152 27.04 1.09 20.22
C LYS A 152 27.63 2.48 19.96
N GLY A 153 26.97 3.51 20.50
CA GLY A 153 27.52 4.86 20.59
C GLY A 153 28.73 4.91 21.53
#